data_AF-A0A959RMQ2-F1
#
_entry.id   AF-A0A959RMQ2-F1
#
_cell.length_a   1.000
_cell.length_b   1.000
_cell.length_c   1.000
_cell.angle_alpha   90.00
_cell.angle_beta   90.00
_cell.angle_gamma   90.00
#
_symmetry.space_group_name_H-M   'P 1'
#
loop_
_entity.id
_entity.type
_entity.pdbx_description
1 polymer ?
#
loop_
_entity_poly.entity_id
_entity_poly.type
_entity_poly.pdbx_seq_one_letter_code
_entity_poly.pdbx_strand_id
1 'polypeptide(L)'
;MSYSISSKKFNHPLLKPILQELTDYFKASGISFFVIGATARDIIMELHDESSGRLTHDLDIAITINDWEQYKTVEEGITQLPNFTKEKKKKQRFQYLGKFDLDIVPFGNIMKEDDKI
;
A
#
# COMPACT_ATOMS: atom_id res chain seq x y z
N MET A 1 -6.59 -7.30 -20.95
CA MET A 1 -7.71 -7.62 -20.03
C MET A 1 -7.78 -6.51 -19.01
N SER A 2 -8.87 -5.75 -18.96
CA SER A 2 -9.12 -4.75 -17.93
C SER A 2 -9.97 -5.39 -16.84
N TYR A 3 -9.39 -5.64 -15.67
CA TYR A 3 -10.12 -6.17 -14.53
C TYR A 3 -10.85 -5.01 -13.83
N SER A 4 -12.17 -4.90 -14.01
CA SER A 4 -12.97 -3.93 -13.24
C SER A 4 -13.19 -4.48 -11.83
N ILE A 5 -12.57 -3.86 -10.84
CA ILE A 5 -12.74 -4.24 -9.43
C ILE A 5 -14.11 -3.74 -8.96
N SER A 6 -15.02 -4.67 -8.65
CA SER A 6 -16.28 -4.33 -7.99
C SER A 6 -16.10 -4.46 -6.47
N SER A 7 -16.23 -3.35 -5.75
CA SER A 7 -16.04 -3.28 -4.28
C SER A 7 -17.02 -4.13 -3.45
N LYS A 8 -17.94 -4.84 -4.10
CA LYS A 8 -18.95 -5.74 -3.49
C LYS A 8 -18.38 -7.10 -3.11
N LYS A 9 -17.31 -7.56 -3.77
CA LYS A 9 -16.68 -8.86 -3.50
C LYS A 9 -15.50 -8.79 -2.53
N PHE A 10 -15.11 -7.59 -2.11
CA PHE A 10 -13.95 -7.37 -1.26
C PHE A 10 -14.39 -7.12 0.18
N ASN A 11 -14.33 -8.14 1.03
CA ASN A 11 -14.96 -8.12 2.36
C ASN A 11 -13.96 -7.93 3.52
N HIS A 12 -12.72 -7.57 3.22
CA HIS A 12 -11.71 -7.36 4.25
C HIS A 12 -11.91 -6.00 4.97
N PRO A 13 -12.31 -6.00 6.26
CA PRO A 13 -12.84 -4.82 6.95
C PRO A 13 -11.83 -3.68 7.09
N LEU A 14 -10.53 -3.99 7.10
CA LEU A 14 -9.45 -3.01 7.21
C LEU A 14 -8.80 -2.66 5.86
N LEU A 15 -8.87 -3.53 4.85
CA LEU A 15 -8.18 -3.27 3.57
C LEU A 15 -8.94 -2.27 2.71
N LYS A 16 -10.28 -2.34 2.72
CA LYS A 16 -11.09 -1.39 1.98
C LYS A 16 -10.91 0.07 2.45
N PRO A 17 -11.00 0.38 3.76
CA PRO A 17 -10.83 1.75 4.22
C PRO A 17 -9.39 2.26 4.03
N ILE A 18 -8.36 1.45 4.33
CA ILE A 18 -6.97 1.88 4.11
C ILE A 18 -6.70 2.14 2.62
N LEU A 19 -7.17 1.29 1.70
CA LEU A 19 -7.00 1.51 0.27
C LEU A 19 -7.75 2.76 -0.21
N GLN A 20 -8.90 3.09 0.38
CA GLN A 20 -9.63 4.31 0.05
C GLN A 20 -8.85 5.55 0.50
N GLU A 21 -8.37 5.59 1.75
CA GLU A 21 -7.56 6.70 2.26
C GLU A 21 -6.26 6.88 1.46
N LEU A 22 -5.57 5.78 1.13
CA LEU A 22 -4.39 5.80 0.28
C LEU A 22 -4.72 6.29 -1.13
N THR A 23 -5.84 5.85 -1.71
CA THR A 23 -6.29 6.30 -3.04
C THR A 23 -6.53 7.80 -3.07
N ASP A 24 -7.21 8.33 -2.06
CA ASP A 24 -7.51 9.77 -1.98
C ASP A 24 -6.22 10.59 -1.81
N TYR A 25 -5.30 10.12 -0.95
CA TYR A 25 -3.99 10.73 -0.75
C TYR A 25 -3.13 10.72 -2.03
N PHE A 26 -2.92 9.55 -2.63
CA PHE A 26 -2.04 9.41 -3.79
C PHE A 26 -2.61 10.10 -5.03
N LYS A 27 -3.94 10.11 -5.18
CA LYS A 27 -4.62 10.88 -6.24
C LYS A 27 -4.40 12.38 -6.08
N ALA A 28 -4.45 12.91 -4.85
CA ALA A 28 -4.16 14.32 -4.57
C ALA A 28 -2.68 14.66 -4.82
N SER A 29 -1.78 13.73 -4.54
CA SER A 29 -0.33 13.88 -4.74
C SER A 29 0.12 13.62 -6.19
N GLY A 30 -0.77 13.15 -7.08
CA GLY A 30 -0.43 12.81 -8.46
C GLY A 30 0.52 11.61 -8.58
N ILE A 31 0.60 10.77 -7.55
CA ILE A 31 1.47 9.60 -7.48
C ILE A 31 0.63 8.36 -7.75
N SER A 32 1.12 7.45 -8.61
CA SER A 32 0.49 6.15 -8.79
C SER A 32 1.03 5.16 -7.76
N PHE A 33 0.15 4.29 -7.26
CA PHE A 33 0.57 3.17 -6.42
C PHE A 33 -0.05 1.86 -6.90
N PHE A 34 0.60 0.76 -6.57
CA PHE A 34 0.18 -0.59 -6.91
C PHE A 34 0.18 -1.43 -5.65
N VAL A 35 -0.88 -2.21 -5.43
CA VAL A 35 -0.86 -3.25 -4.39
C VAL A 35 0.02 -4.40 -4.86
N ILE A 36 0.97 -4.81 -4.04
CA ILE A 36 1.91 -5.90 -4.33
C ILE A 36 1.85 -6.94 -3.20
N GLY A 37 2.74 -7.93 -3.24
CA GLY A 37 2.87 -8.90 -2.17
C GLY A 37 1.68 -9.87 -2.05
N ALA A 38 1.52 -10.43 -0.85
CA ALA A 38 0.50 -11.42 -0.58
C ALA A 38 -0.91 -10.84 -0.66
N THR A 39 -1.09 -9.56 -0.32
CA THR A 39 -2.37 -8.85 -0.42
C THR A 39 -2.86 -8.79 -1.87
N ALA A 40 -1.98 -8.55 -2.85
CA ALA A 40 -2.36 -8.53 -4.26
C ALA A 40 -2.87 -9.89 -4.74
N ARG A 41 -2.20 -10.98 -4.33
CA ARG A 41 -2.66 -12.34 -4.61
C ARG A 41 -4.02 -12.60 -3.99
N ASP A 42 -4.18 -12.24 -2.71
CA ASP A 42 -5.41 -12.50 -1.96
C ASP A 42 -6.61 -11.74 -2.56
N ILE A 43 -6.40 -10.49 -3.00
CA ILE A 43 -7.40 -9.73 -3.77
C ILE A 43 -7.80 -10.47 -5.04
N ILE A 44 -6.82 -10.98 -5.82
CA ILE A 44 -7.11 -11.71 -7.06
C ILE A 44 -7.88 -13.00 -6.76
N MET A 45 -7.47 -13.77 -5.76
CA MET A 45 -8.16 -15.01 -5.37
C MET A 45 -9.61 -14.74 -4.94
N GLU A 46 -9.84 -13.73 -4.10
CA GLU A 46 -11.19 -13.36 -3.63
C GLU A 46 -12.09 -12.91 -4.80
N LEU A 47 -11.51 -12.23 -5.81
CA LEU A 47 -12.25 -11.88 -7.04
C LEU A 47 -12.69 -13.11 -7.84
N HIS A 48 -11.94 -14.20 -7.76
CA HIS A 48 -12.23 -15.49 -8.39
C HIS A 48 -13.05 -16.44 -7.50
N ASP A 49 -13.64 -15.93 -6.41
CA ASP A 49 -14.41 -16.71 -5.42
C ASP A 49 -13.57 -17.82 -4.75
N GLU A 50 -12.24 -17.65 -4.73
CA GLU A 50 -11.27 -18.50 -4.04
C GLU A 50 -10.79 -17.84 -2.74
N SER A 51 -10.30 -18.64 -1.79
CA SER A 51 -9.71 -18.14 -0.55
C SER A 51 -8.24 -18.52 -0.48
N SER A 52 -7.39 -17.56 -0.09
CA SER A 52 -5.96 -17.80 0.14
C SER A 52 -5.67 -18.70 1.36
N GLY A 53 -6.69 -19.03 2.17
CA GLY A 53 -6.57 -19.85 3.39
C GLY A 53 -5.80 -19.18 4.53
N ARG A 54 -5.20 -18.01 4.30
CA ARG A 54 -4.46 -17.17 5.26
C ARG A 54 -4.91 -15.74 5.11
N LEU A 55 -5.41 -15.12 6.18
CA LEU A 55 -5.58 -13.67 6.21
C LEU A 55 -4.20 -13.01 6.29
N THR A 56 -3.81 -12.25 5.27
CA THR A 56 -2.66 -11.33 5.33
C THR A 56 -3.00 -10.17 6.27
N HIS A 57 -2.12 -9.92 7.24
CA HIS A 57 -2.30 -8.87 8.25
C HIS A 57 -1.51 -7.59 7.91
N ASP A 58 -0.97 -7.55 6.70
CA ASP A 58 -0.15 -6.51 6.12
C ASP A 58 -0.63 -6.15 4.71
N LEU A 59 -0.32 -4.92 4.30
CA LEU A 59 -0.49 -4.40 2.96
C LEU A 59 0.85 -3.89 2.45
N ASP A 60 1.33 -4.50 1.38
CA ASP A 60 2.49 -4.01 0.64
C ASP A 60 2.01 -3.18 -0.56
N ILE A 61 2.54 -1.96 -0.70
CA ILE A 61 2.31 -1.13 -1.89
C ILE A 61 3.62 -0.71 -2.53
N ALA A 62 3.63 -0.63 -3.85
CA ALA A 62 4.67 0.01 -4.64
C ALA A 62 4.21 1.40 -5.07
N ILE A 63 5.02 2.45 -4.87
CA ILE A 63 4.71 3.82 -5.32
C ILE A 63 5.64 4.26 -6.44
N THR A 64 5.11 4.95 -7.46
CA THR A 64 5.91 5.46 -8.58
C THR A 64 6.51 6.81 -8.22
N ILE A 65 7.78 6.84 -7.86
CA ILE A 65 8.49 8.08 -7.51
C ILE A 65 9.83 8.18 -8.25
N ASN A 66 10.32 9.41 -8.39
CA ASN A 66 11.52 9.71 -9.19
C ASN A 66 12.80 9.90 -8.38
N ASP A 67 12.69 10.17 -7.08
CA ASP A 67 13.81 10.38 -6.17
C ASP A 67 13.41 10.15 -4.70
N TRP A 68 14.42 10.15 -3.83
CA TRP A 68 14.23 9.99 -2.38
C TRP A 68 13.59 11.21 -1.70
N GLU A 69 13.59 12.39 -2.32
CA GLU A 69 12.90 13.56 -1.78
C GLU A 69 11.39 13.38 -1.89
N GLN A 70 10.90 12.88 -3.04
CA GLN A 70 9.50 12.49 -3.20
C GLN A 70 9.10 11.40 -2.21
N TYR A 71 9.98 10.43 -1.96
CA TYR A 71 9.72 9.41 -0.94
C TYR A 71 9.47 10.07 0.42
N LYS A 72 10.35 11.00 0.83
CA LYS A 72 10.21 11.73 2.09
C LYS A 72 8.92 12.55 2.14
N THR A 73 8.52 13.21 1.06
CA THR A 73 7.22 13.89 0.98
C THR A 73 6.05 12.92 1.16
N VAL A 74 6.14 11.71 0.58
CA VAL A 74 5.13 10.67 0.78
C VAL A 74 5.09 10.24 2.24
N GLU A 75 6.25 10.00 2.86
CA GLU A 75 6.31 9.62 4.28
C GLU A 75 5.69 10.68 5.18
N GLU A 76 6.07 11.94 4.99
CA GLU A 76 5.53 13.07 5.75
C GLU A 76 4.01 13.18 5.57
N GLY A 77 3.52 13.16 4.33
CA GLY A 77 2.09 13.30 4.07
C GLY A 77 1.25 12.13 4.58
N ILE A 78 1.74 10.89 4.49
CA ILE A 78 1.08 9.73 5.12
C ILE A 78 1.04 9.88 6.64
N THR A 79 2.10 10.37 7.29
CA THR A 79 2.08 10.60 8.75
C THR A 79 1.17 11.74 9.21
N GLN A 80 0.73 12.62 8.30
CA GLN A 80 -0.29 13.63 8.61
C GLN A 80 -1.72 13.06 8.56
N LEU A 81 -1.92 11.86 8.00
CA LEU A 81 -3.21 11.21 8.00
C LEU A 81 -3.54 10.70 9.41
N PRO A 82 -4.78 10.88 9.90
CA PRO A 82 -5.13 10.64 11.30
C PRO A 82 -5.01 9.16 11.72
N ASN A 83 -5.13 8.24 10.77
CA ASN A 83 -5.14 6.80 11.03
C ASN A 83 -3.78 6.14 10.85
N PHE A 84 -2.74 6.90 10.47
CA PHE A 84 -1.43 6.36 10.12
C PHE A 84 -0.36 6.81 11.11
N THR A 85 0.52 5.88 11.46
CA THR A 85 1.71 6.19 12.26
C THR A 85 2.94 5.57 11.62
N LYS A 86 4.09 6.23 11.73
CA LYS A 86 5.36 5.72 11.20
C LYS A 86 6.02 4.76 12.18
N GLU A 87 6.51 3.62 11.69
CA GLU A 87 7.36 2.77 12.50
C GLU A 87 8.80 3.31 12.52
N LYS A 88 9.30 3.67 13.70
CA LYS A 88 10.64 4.30 13.85
C LYS A 88 11.81 3.39 13.44
N LYS A 89 11.62 2.06 13.41
CA LYS A 89 12.69 1.10 13.16
C LYS A 89 12.77 0.64 11.69
N LYS A 90 11.73 0.85 10.90
CA LYS A 90 11.63 0.36 9.52
C LYS A 90 11.25 1.50 8.59
N LYS A 91 12.11 1.79 7.61
CA LYS A 91 11.93 2.92 6.70
C LYS A 91 10.71 2.77 5.78
N GLN A 92 10.33 1.56 5.41
CA GLN A 92 9.14 1.34 4.57
C GLN A 92 7.84 1.21 5.38
N ARG A 93 7.91 0.95 6.69
CA ARG A 93 6.74 0.51 7.45
C ARG A 93 5.98 1.65 8.13
N PHE A 94 4.66 1.57 8.01
CA PHE A 94 3.66 2.38 8.67
C PHE A 94 2.64 1.45 9.34
N GLN A 95 1.90 1.97 10.30
CA GLN A 95 0.79 1.26 10.93
C GLN A 95 -0.50 2.03 10.73
N TYR A 96 -1.52 1.32 10.23
CA TYR A 96 -2.88 1.82 10.12
C TYR A 96 -3.70 1.37 11.33
N LEU A 97 -4.31 2.33 12.03
CA LEU A 97 -5.08 2.14 13.26
C LEU A 97 -4.34 1.36 14.37
N GLY A 98 -3.00 1.33 14.32
CA GLY A 98 -2.15 0.53 15.22
C GLY A 98 -2.36 -0.99 15.13
N LYS A 99 -3.01 -1.49 14.07
CA LYS A 99 -3.42 -2.89 13.92
C LYS A 99 -3.00 -3.55 12.62
N PHE A 100 -2.67 -2.75 11.61
CA PHE A 100 -2.44 -3.24 10.26
C PHE A 100 -1.18 -2.62 9.70
N ASP A 101 -0.21 -3.46 9.34
CA ASP A 101 1.08 -3.01 8.84
C ASP A 101 0.94 -2.60 7.36
N LEU A 102 1.46 -1.43 7.01
CA LEU A 102 1.55 -0.93 5.66
C LEU A 102 3.02 -0.74 5.31
N ASP A 103 3.51 -1.49 4.33
CA ASP A 103 4.85 -1.29 3.79
C ASP A 103 4.77 -0.55 2.45
N ILE A 104 5.41 0.61 2.38
CA ILE A 104 5.50 1.45 1.19
C ILE A 104 6.87 1.26 0.56
N VAL A 105 6.89 0.55 -0.56
CA VAL A 105 8.09 0.28 -1.33
C VAL A 105 8.17 1.27 -2.49
N PRO A 106 9.30 1.94 -2.68
CA PRO A 106 9.41 2.88 -3.76
C PRO A 106 9.81 2.10 -5.05
N PHE A 107 9.12 2.38 -6.17
CA PHE A 107 9.25 1.66 -7.44
C PHE A 107 9.48 2.63 -8.61
N GLY A 108 10.44 2.33 -9.49
CA GLY A 108 10.80 3.16 -10.65
C GLY A 108 12.32 3.38 -10.75
N ASN A 109 12.73 4.46 -11.41
CA ASN A 109 14.13 4.81 -11.71
C ASN A 109 14.97 5.23 -10.47
N ILE A 110 14.49 4.92 -9.28
CA ILE A 110 15.06 5.34 -8.00
C ILE A 110 15.93 4.28 -7.33
N MET A 111 15.67 2.99 -7.57
CA MET A 111 16.49 1.92 -7.02
C MET A 111 17.74 1.79 -7.89
N LYS A 112 18.89 2.21 -7.36
CA LYS A 112 20.19 1.82 -7.91
C LYS A 112 20.48 0.39 -7.44
N GLU A 113 21.31 -0.36 -8.18
CA GLU A 113 21.63 -1.77 -7.87
C GLU A 113 22.14 -2.00 -6.43
N ASP A 114 22.61 -0.96 -5.74
CA ASP A 114 23.11 -1.01 -4.35
C ASP A 114 22.11 -0.55 -3.27
N ASP A 115 20.93 -0.03 -3.63
CA ASP A 115 19.92 0.40 -2.66
C ASP A 115 19.21 -0.82 -2.06
N LYS A 116 19.71 -1.30 -0.92
CA LYS A 116 19.04 -2.31 -0.10
C LYS A 116 17.95 -1.66 0.75
N ILE A 117 16.74 -2.20 0.63
CA ILE A 117 15.60 -1.93 1.51
C ILE A 117 15.80 -2.69 2.83
#